data_AF-A0A3S3NPE0-F1
#
_entry.id   AF-A0A3S3NPE0-F1
#
_cell.length_a   1.000
_cell.length_b   1.000
_cell.length_c   1.000
_cell.angle_alpha   90.00
_cell.angle_beta   90.00
_cell.angle_gamma   90.00
#
_symmetry.space_group_name_H-M   'P 1'
#
loop_
_entity.id
_entity.type
_entity.pdbx_description
1 polymer ?
#
loop_
_entity_poly.entity_id
_entity_poly.type
_entity_poly.pdbx_seq_one_letter_code
_entity_poly.pdbx_strand_id
1 'polypeptide(L)'
;MFLLVGMSSALWRMYADHLFYRWEKNVVWEMVEPYRRPKSFTPVLSIYVAAFYTGVIGAAVTEQLYKEKYWEDHPGEAAPLMKPKFYYGPWNVRKDRRPNE
;
A
#
# COMPACT_ATOMS: atom_id res chain seq x y z
N MET A 1 44.78 -1.97 51.82
CA MET A 1 43.92 -3.07 51.30
C MET A 1 42.44 -2.72 51.35
N PHE A 2 41.87 -2.27 52.47
CA PHE A 2 40.44 -1.88 52.57
C PHE A 2 39.99 -0.71 51.67
N LEU A 3 40.83 0.30 51.44
CA LEU A 3 40.49 1.43 50.56
C LEU A 3 40.32 1.05 49.08
N LEU A 4 41.10 0.07 48.59
CA LEU A 4 40.99 -0.44 47.22
C LEU A 4 39.69 -1.23 47.00
N VAL A 5 39.21 -1.95 48.02
CA VAL A 5 37.92 -2.67 47.99
C VAL A 5 36.75 -1.68 47.95
N GLY A 6 36.83 -0.58 48.72
CA GLY A 6 35.84 0.50 48.67
C GLY A 6 35.78 1.20 47.30
N MET A 7 36.93 1.57 46.73
CA MET A 7 36.99 2.23 45.42
C MET A 7 36.53 1.33 44.27
N SER A 8 36.89 0.04 44.29
CA SER A 8 36.42 -0.92 43.28
C SER A 8 34.91 -1.16 43.38
N SER A 9 34.33 -1.17 44.59
CA SER A 9 32.87 -1.23 44.75
C SER A 9 32.15 0.02 44.22
N ALA A 10 32.76 1.20 44.36
CA ALA A 10 32.20 2.45 43.86
C ALA A 10 32.24 2.52 42.33
N LEU A 11 33.36 2.11 41.72
CA LEU A 11 33.47 2.00 40.26
C LEU A 11 32.49 0.96 39.70
N TRP A 12 32.30 -0.17 40.39
CA TRP A 12 31.32 -1.18 40.00
C TRP A 12 29.89 -0.65 40.05
N ARG A 13 29.54 0.11 41.10
CA ARG A 13 28.24 0.79 41.20
C ARG A 13 28.04 1.81 40.06
N MET A 14 29.02 2.67 39.80
CA MET A 14 28.93 3.64 38.69
C MET A 14 28.77 2.95 37.34
N TYR A 15 29.48 1.83 37.12
CA TYR A 15 29.35 1.06 35.88
C TYR A 15 27.98 0.37 35.77
N ALA A 16 27.49 -0.22 36.86
CA ALA A 16 26.18 -0.85 36.91
C ALA A 16 25.05 0.18 36.66
N ASP A 17 25.14 1.35 37.30
CA ASP A 17 24.19 2.45 37.10
C ASP A 17 24.22 2.94 35.64
N HIS A 18 25.41 3.13 35.06
CA HIS A 18 25.55 3.56 33.67
C HIS A 18 24.97 2.55 32.68
N LEU A 19 25.17 1.24 32.92
CA LEU A 19 24.54 0.19 32.12
C LEU A 19 23.02 0.20 32.29
N PHE A 20 22.52 0.37 33.52
CA PHE A 20 21.09 0.39 33.82
C PHE A 20 20.39 1.56 33.12
N TYR A 21 20.90 2.79 33.28
CA TYR A 21 20.32 3.97 32.61
C TYR A 21 20.40 3.90 31.09
N ARG A 22 21.47 3.30 30.54
CA ARG A 22 21.59 3.10 29.08
C ARG A 22 20.55 2.09 28.58
N TRP A 23 20.35 0.98 29.30
CA TRP A 23 19.36 -0.03 28.94
C TRP A 23 17.94 0.50 29.06
N GLU A 24 17.59 1.15 30.17
CA GLU A 24 16.25 1.71 30.40
C GLU A 24 15.87 2.72 29.31
N LYS A 25 16.81 3.60 28.94
CA LYS A 25 16.61 4.54 27.84
C LYS A 25 16.33 3.82 26.53
N ASN A 26 17.09 2.78 26.19
CA ASN A 26 16.89 2.02 24.95
C ASN A 26 15.55 1.29 24.94
N VAL A 27 15.16 0.67 26.05
CA VAL A 27 13.87 -0.03 26.19
C VAL A 27 12.70 0.94 26.01
N VAL A 28 12.76 2.13 26.62
CA VAL A 28 11.72 3.16 26.44
C VAL A 28 11.64 3.61 24.99
N TRP A 29 12.77 3.79 24.30
CA TRP A 29 12.78 4.14 22.88
C TRP A 29 12.21 3.02 21.99
N GLU A 30 12.58 1.76 22.24
CA GLU A 30 12.07 0.59 21.54
C GLU A 30 10.57 0.39 21.76
N MET A 31 10.04 0.67 22.96
CA MET A 31 8.61 0.60 23.25
C MET A 31 7.79 1.69 22.54
N VAL A 32 8.39 2.85 22.26
CA VAL A 32 7.74 3.98 21.58
C VAL A 32 7.86 3.90 20.06
N GLU A 33 8.86 3.17 19.56
CA GLU A 33 9.14 3.01 18.13
C GLU A 33 7.94 2.52 17.28
N PRO A 34 7.09 1.58 17.74
CA PRO A 34 5.88 1.15 17.01
C PRO A 34 4.80 2.21 16.89
N TYR A 35 4.76 3.18 17.82
CA TYR A 35 3.79 4.28 17.82
C TYR A 35 4.28 5.48 17.02
N ARG A 36 5.53 5.44 16.54
CA ARG A 36 6.10 6.49 15.72
C ARG A 36 5.55 6.36 14.29
N ARG A 37 5.05 7.47 13.74
CA ARG A 37 4.54 7.53 12.37
C ARG A 37 5.57 6.91 11.40
N PRO A 38 5.18 5.97 10.51
CA PRO A 38 6.10 5.42 9.52
C PRO A 38 6.68 6.57 8.70
N LYS A 39 8.02 6.60 8.57
CA LYS A 39 8.73 7.71 7.94
C LYS A 39 8.38 7.91 6.47
N SER A 40 7.86 6.88 5.80
CA SER A 40 7.59 6.91 4.37
C SER A 40 6.16 6.51 4.02
N PHE A 41 5.47 7.42 3.33
CA PHE A 41 4.18 7.16 2.66
C PHE A 41 4.37 6.44 1.31
N THR A 42 5.61 6.28 0.87
CA THR A 42 5.96 5.72 -0.44
C THR A 42 5.47 4.28 -0.68
N PRO A 43 5.56 3.30 0.27
CA PRO A 43 5.07 1.94 -0.01
C PRO A 43 3.55 1.91 -0.19
N VAL A 44 2.83 2.77 0.54
CA VAL A 44 1.37 2.89 0.42
C VAL A 44 1.01 3.47 -0.94
N LEU A 45 1.65 4.58 -1.33
CA LEU A 45 1.43 5.22 -2.62
C LEU A 45 1.73 4.26 -3.79
N SER A 46 2.84 3.52 -3.73
CA SER A 46 3.22 2.59 -4.80
C SER A 46 2.19 1.46 -4.98
N ILE A 47 1.65 0.93 -3.89
CA ILE A 47 0.60 -0.09 -3.94
C ILE A 47 -0.68 0.48 -4.57
N TYR A 48 -1.07 1.70 -4.19
CA TYR A 48 -2.25 2.35 -4.77
C TYR A 48 -2.11 2.59 -6.27
N VAL A 49 -0.95 3.09 -6.71
CA VAL A 49 -0.67 3.31 -8.13
C VAL A 49 -0.70 1.99 -8.90
N ALA A 50 -0.04 0.95 -8.38
CA ALA A 50 -0.05 -0.37 -9.01
C ALA A 50 -1.48 -0.92 -9.13
N ALA A 51 -2.25 -0.92 -8.02
CA ALA A 51 -3.62 -1.42 -8.00
C ALA A 51 -4.54 -0.67 -8.98
N PHE A 52 -4.40 0.66 -9.06
CA PHE A 52 -5.17 1.48 -10.00
C PHE A 52 -4.90 1.09 -11.45
N TYR A 53 -3.63 1.04 -11.86
CA TYR A 53 -3.27 0.71 -13.24
C TYR A 53 -3.60 -0.74 -13.61
N THR A 54 -3.44 -1.69 -12.68
CA THR A 54 -3.89 -3.07 -12.90
C THR A 54 -5.40 -3.14 -13.14
N GLY A 55 -6.19 -2.38 -12.38
CA GLY A 55 -7.65 -2.30 -12.57
C GLY A 55 -8.05 -1.72 -13.93
N VAL A 56 -7.41 -0.61 -14.34
CA VAL A 56 -7.67 0.03 -15.65
C VAL A 56 -7.32 -0.89 -16.81
N ILE A 57 -6.14 -1.53 -16.75
CA ILE A 57 -5.70 -2.46 -17.80
C ILE A 57 -6.63 -3.68 -17.86
N GLY A 58 -6.97 -4.26 -16.71
CA GLY A 58 -7.91 -5.39 -16.64
C GLY A 58 -9.27 -5.05 -17.24
N ALA A 59 -9.82 -3.87 -16.92
CA ALA A 59 -11.08 -3.41 -17.49
C ALA A 59 -11.00 -3.24 -19.01
N ALA A 60 -9.93 -2.62 -19.52
CA ALA A 60 -9.72 -2.43 -20.95
C ALA A 60 -9.62 -3.78 -21.70
N VAL A 61 -8.87 -4.74 -21.17
CA VAL A 61 -8.76 -6.08 -21.76
C VAL A 61 -10.11 -6.78 -21.79
N THR A 62 -10.90 -6.70 -20.71
CA THR A 62 -12.23 -7.32 -20.69
C THR A 62 -13.22 -6.66 -21.67
N GLU A 63 -13.12 -5.36 -21.87
CA GLU A 63 -13.92 -4.63 -22.87
C GLU A 63 -13.56 -5.09 -24.29
N GLN A 64 -12.27 -5.25 -24.61
CA GLN A 64 -11.86 -5.68 -25.95
C GLN A 64 -12.29 -7.12 -26.23
N LEU A 65 -12.10 -8.04 -25.28
CA LEU A 65 -12.58 -9.43 -25.40
C LEU A 65 -14.10 -9.50 -25.58
N TYR A 66 -14.85 -8.61 -24.92
CA TYR A 66 -16.31 -8.53 -25.09
C TYR A 66 -16.68 -8.11 -26.52
N LYS A 67 -15.98 -7.12 -27.09
CA LYS A 67 -16.22 -6.64 -28.46
C LYS A 67 -15.84 -7.68 -29.52
N GLU A 68 -14.70 -8.35 -29.34
CA GLU A 68 -14.27 -9.44 -30.23
C GLU A 68 -15.35 -10.53 -30.30
N LYS A 69 -15.83 -10.99 -29.13
CA LYS A 69 -16.91 -11.97 -29.05
C LYS A 69 -18.22 -11.47 -29.68
N TYR A 70 -18.57 -10.19 -29.50
CA TYR A 70 -19.77 -9.62 -30.11
C TYR A 70 -19.69 -9.65 -31.64
N TRP A 71 -18.52 -9.37 -32.20
CA TRP A 71 -18.30 -9.35 -33.65
C TRP A 71 -18.28 -10.73 -34.30
N GLU A 72 -18.01 -11.80 -33.55
CA GLU A 72 -18.18 -13.18 -34.05
C GLU A 72 -19.64 -13.44 -34.44
N ASP A 73 -20.59 -12.95 -33.65
CA ASP A 73 -22.02 -13.14 -33.86
C ASP A 73 -22.64 -12.04 -34.75
N HIS A 74 -22.05 -10.83 -34.78
CA HIS A 74 -22.60 -9.64 -35.46
C HIS A 74 -21.54 -8.93 -36.32
N PRO A 75 -21.21 -9.48 -37.52
CA PRO A 75 -20.15 -8.93 -38.36
C PRO A 75 -20.51 -7.52 -38.88
N GLY A 76 -19.62 -6.56 -38.66
CA GLY A 76 -19.76 -5.19 -39.18
C GLY A 76 -20.61 -4.24 -38.34
N GLU A 77 -21.21 -4.72 -37.24
CA GLU A 77 -21.92 -3.86 -36.30
C GLU A 77 -20.96 -3.20 -35.29
N ALA A 78 -21.27 -1.98 -34.85
CA ALA A 78 -20.54 -1.36 -33.75
C ALA A 78 -20.90 -2.07 -32.43
N ALA A 79 -19.93 -2.78 -31.85
CA ALA A 79 -20.13 -3.47 -30.58
C ALA A 79 -20.47 -2.46 -29.46
N PRO A 80 -21.54 -2.71 -28.68
CA PRO A 80 -21.91 -1.82 -27.59
C PRO A 80 -20.83 -1.80 -26.51
N LEU A 81 -20.81 -0.76 -25.67
CA LEU A 81 -19.96 -0.73 -24.48
C LEU A 81 -20.41 -1.79 -23.48
N MET A 82 -19.47 -2.56 -22.92
CA MET A 82 -19.79 -3.56 -21.91
C MET A 82 -20.41 -2.87 -20.69
N LYS A 83 -21.42 -3.51 -20.09
CA LYS A 83 -21.96 -3.06 -18.81
C LYS A 83 -20.86 -3.15 -17.74
N PRO A 84 -20.60 -2.09 -16.96
CA PRO A 84 -19.58 -2.14 -15.92
C PRO A 84 -19.96 -3.15 -14.85
N LYS A 85 -19.04 -4.05 -14.52
CA LYS A 85 -19.27 -5.11 -13.53
C LYS A 85 -19.57 -4.57 -12.12
N PHE A 86 -19.02 -3.41 -11.79
CA PHE A 86 -19.14 -2.78 -10.47
C PHE A 86 -20.20 -1.67 -10.39
N TYR A 87 -20.99 -1.46 -11.45
CA TYR A 87 -22.04 -0.45 -11.47
C TYR A 87 -23.43 -1.13 -11.42
N TYR A 88 -24.10 -0.98 -10.28
CA TYR A 88 -25.42 -1.55 -10.05
C TYR A 88 -26.58 -0.63 -10.49
N GLY A 89 -26.28 0.61 -10.85
CA GLY A 89 -27.28 1.57 -11.32
C GLY A 89 -27.80 1.29 -12.73
N PRO A 90 -28.78 2.09 -13.19
CA PRO A 90 -29.30 2.00 -14.55
C PRO A 90 -28.20 2.31 -15.57
N TRP A 91 -27.95 1.36 -16.47
CA TRP A 91 -26.91 1.45 -17.51
C TRP A 91 -27.54 1.78 -18.85
N ASN A 92 -27.42 3.04 -19.26
CA ASN A 92 -27.90 3.51 -20.56
C ASN A 92 -26.72 3.58 -21.52
N VAL A 93 -26.63 2.62 -22.44
CA VAL A 93 -25.62 2.65 -23.51
C VAL A 93 -25.96 3.82 -24.44
N ARG A 94 -25.21 4.92 -24.36
CA ARG A 94 -25.18 5.87 -25.48
C ARG A 94 -24.47 5.17 -26.62
N LYS A 95 -25.21 4.80 -27.66
CA LYS A 95 -24.60 4.37 -28.93
C LYS A 95 -23.72 5.52 -29.38
N ASP A 96 -22.43 5.26 -29.55
CA ASP A 96 -21.49 6.25 -30.05
C ASP A 96 -22.04 6.74 -31.40
N ARG A 97 -22.44 8.00 -31.47
CA ARG A 97 -22.99 8.58 -32.68
C ARG A 97 -21.83 8.71 -33.65
N ARG A 98 -21.78 7.85 -34.68
CA ARG A 98 -20.87 8.05 -35.82
C ARG A 98 -21.01 9.50 -36.28
N PRO A 99 -19.96 10.34 -36.26
CA PRO A 99 -20.04 11.61 -36.93
C PRO A 99 -20.10 11.28 -38.43
N ASN A 100 -21.18 11.70 -39.10
CA ASN A 100 -21.39 11.68 -40.57
C ASN A 100 -22.35 10.60 -41.14
N GLU A 101 -23.50 10.38 -40.48
CA GLU A 101 -24.74 9.89 -41.11
C GLU A 101 -25.95 10.67 -40.58
#